data_AF-A0A7L5ZKQ7-F1
#
_entry.id   AF-A0A7L5ZKQ7-F1
#
_cell.length_a   1.000
_cell.length_b   1.000
_cell.length_c   1.000
_cell.angle_alpha   90.00
_cell.angle_beta   90.00
_cell.angle_gamma   90.00
#
_symmetry.space_group_name_H-M   'P 1'
#
loop_
_entity.id
_entity.type
_entity.pdbx_description
1 polymer ?
#
loop_
_entity_poly.entity_id
_entity_poly.type
_entity_poly.pdbx_seq_one_letter_code
_entity_poly.pdbx_strand_id
1 'polypeptide(L)'
;MPASPPVDRRPQLLVMLLLAAAGVALRWWFVDFESGDFRTFLSRWYAHLQATGHLAGLRDDSFSNYNTPYLVLLALAGYLPVSALAAVKAISIGFDLLLAWAGSRIVARLRPASAWPPVGAFALVLALPTVAMNSGVWGQCDSIYATFCLLAVLALVDRRPWAAPAWWGWRSRSSSRPCSCCPCWSRC
;
A
#
# COMPACT_ATOMS: atom_id res chain seq x y z
N MET A 1 26.33 -29.45 -9.53
CA MET A 1 24.88 -29.40 -9.27
C MET A 1 24.21 -28.80 -10.50
N PRO A 2 23.23 -29.46 -11.14
CA PRO A 2 22.51 -28.86 -12.25
C PRO A 2 21.76 -27.61 -11.77
N ALA A 3 21.82 -26.53 -12.56
CA ALA A 3 21.03 -25.34 -12.31
C ALA A 3 19.54 -25.74 -12.31
N SER A 4 18.79 -25.33 -11.28
CA SER A 4 17.35 -25.54 -11.26
C SER A 4 16.72 -24.86 -12.48
N PRO A 5 15.73 -25.49 -13.14
CA PRO A 5 15.10 -24.90 -14.31
C PRO A 5 14.46 -23.56 -13.95
N PRO A 6 14.43 -22.59 -14.88
CA PRO A 6 13.78 -21.31 -14.65
C PRO A 6 12.30 -21.56 -14.31
N VAL A 7 11.88 -21.11 -13.12
CA VAL A 7 10.49 -21.24 -12.68
C VAL A 7 9.64 -20.26 -13.49
N ASP A 8 8.74 -20.77 -14.34
CA ASP A 8 7.74 -19.94 -15.02
C ASP A 8 6.81 -19.32 -13.97
N ARG A 9 6.75 -17.97 -13.98
CA ARG A 9 5.97 -17.17 -13.02
C ARG A 9 4.66 -16.63 -13.60
N ARG A 10 4.40 -16.87 -14.89
CA ARG A 10 3.19 -16.40 -15.59
C ARG A 10 1.89 -16.88 -14.94
N PRO A 11 1.69 -18.17 -14.58
CA PRO A 11 0.43 -18.60 -13.97
C PRO A 11 0.19 -17.94 -12.60
N GLN A 12 1.24 -17.69 -11.82
CA GLN A 12 1.13 -17.03 -10.52
C GLN A 12 0.72 -15.57 -10.68
N LEU A 13 1.28 -14.86 -11.66
CA LEU A 13 0.85 -13.50 -11.98
C LEU A 13 -0.61 -13.45 -12.41
N LEU A 14 -1.05 -14.36 -13.27
CA LEU A 14 -2.46 -14.47 -13.68
C LEU A 14 -3.36 -14.72 -12.47
N VAL A 15 -2.99 -15.65 -11.58
CA VAL A 15 -3.75 -15.91 -10.35
C VAL A 15 -3.80 -14.68 -9.45
N MET A 16 -2.69 -13.96 -9.26
CA MET A 16 -2.68 -12.72 -8.47
C MET A 16 -3.57 -11.64 -9.08
N LEU A 17 -3.59 -11.50 -10.41
CA LEU A 17 -4.48 -10.57 -11.11
C LEU A 17 -5.95 -10.96 -10.94
N LEU A 18 -6.27 -12.25 -11.05
CA LEU A 18 -7.64 -12.76 -10.80
C LEU A 18 -8.07 -12.53 -9.36
N LEU A 19 -7.18 -12.79 -8.38
CA LEU A 19 -7.44 -12.51 -6.97
C LEU A 19 -7.63 -11.02 -6.70
N ALA A 20 -6.82 -10.16 -7.32
CA ALA A 20 -6.98 -8.71 -7.23
C ALA A 20 -8.34 -8.27 -7.79
N ALA A 21 -8.71 -8.74 -8.98
CA ALA A 21 -10.00 -8.44 -9.60
C ALA A 21 -11.17 -8.91 -8.74
N ALA A 22 -11.11 -10.14 -8.21
CA ALA A 22 -12.13 -10.69 -7.32
C ALA A 22 -12.23 -9.89 -6.00
N GLY A 23 -11.09 -9.51 -5.41
CA GLY A 23 -11.05 -8.72 -4.19
C GLY A 23 -11.59 -7.30 -4.36
N VAL A 24 -11.35 -6.67 -5.53
CA VAL A 24 -11.96 -5.39 -5.91
C VAL A 24 -13.46 -5.54 -6.11
N ALA A 25 -13.91 -6.56 -6.85
CA ALA A 25 -15.33 -6.80 -7.10
C ALA A 25 -16.12 -7.05 -5.80
N LEU A 26 -15.55 -7.83 -4.88
CA LEU A 26 -16.14 -8.07 -3.56
C LEU A 26 -16.33 -6.77 -2.78
N ARG A 27 -15.32 -5.89 -2.77
CA ARG A 27 -15.38 -4.60 -2.07
C ARG A 27 -16.33 -3.62 -2.77
N TRP A 28 -16.41 -3.69 -4.10
CA TRP A 28 -17.31 -2.88 -4.90
C TRP A 28 -18.78 -3.17 -4.60
N TRP A 29 -19.12 -4.40 -4.20
CA TRP A 29 -20.48 -4.74 -3.73
C TRP A 29 -20.94 -3.84 -2.57
N PHE A 30 -20.01 -3.38 -1.74
CA PHE A 30 -20.30 -2.53 -0.59
C PHE A 30 -20.12 -1.04 -0.89
N VAL A 31 -19.92 -0.63 -2.15
CA VAL A 31 -19.56 0.76 -2.49
C VAL A 31 -20.59 1.77 -1.98
N ASP A 32 -21.88 1.42 -2.01
CA ASP A 32 -22.99 2.30 -1.60
C ASP A 32 -23.14 2.46 -0.08
N PHE A 33 -22.44 1.64 0.72
CA PHE A 33 -22.49 1.78 2.16
C PHE A 33 -21.72 3.03 2.61
N GLU A 34 -22.39 3.95 3.29
CA GLU A 34 -21.77 5.15 3.84
C GLU A 34 -21.44 4.96 5.32
N SER A 35 -20.16 5.11 5.67
CA SER A 35 -19.74 5.13 7.06
C SER A 35 -20.10 6.44 7.75
N GLY A 36 -20.23 6.41 9.09
CA GLY A 36 -20.46 7.61 9.89
C GLY A 36 -19.35 8.67 9.72
N ASP A 37 -18.10 8.20 9.62
CA ASP A 37 -16.93 9.05 9.36
C ASP A 37 -17.02 9.74 8.00
N PHE A 38 -17.50 9.01 6.98
CA PHE A 38 -17.68 9.57 5.65
C PHE A 38 -18.70 10.71 5.64
N ARG A 39 -19.86 10.49 6.27
CA ARG A 39 -20.94 11.49 6.36
C ARG A 39 -20.55 12.71 7.18
N THR A 40 -19.75 12.53 8.21
CA THR A 40 -19.43 13.61 9.15
C THR A 40 -18.24 14.46 8.68
N PHE A 41 -17.24 13.82 8.09
CA PHE A 41 -15.95 14.46 7.80
C PHE A 41 -15.61 14.42 6.30
N LEU A 42 -15.43 13.22 5.72
CA LEU A 42 -14.85 13.06 4.38
C LEU A 42 -15.69 13.72 3.29
N SER A 43 -17.02 13.62 3.37
CA SER A 43 -17.93 14.27 2.43
C SER A 43 -17.75 15.79 2.40
N ARG A 44 -17.55 16.42 3.58
CA ARG A 44 -17.32 17.88 3.71
C ARG A 44 -15.95 18.27 3.18
N TRP A 45 -14.91 17.50 3.51
CA TRP A 45 -13.56 17.73 3.02
C TRP A 45 -13.49 17.63 1.50
N TYR A 46 -14.12 16.60 0.94
CA TYR A 46 -14.15 16.39 -0.50
C TYR A 46 -14.94 17.49 -1.23
N ALA A 47 -16.07 17.94 -0.65
CA ALA A 47 -16.83 19.07 -1.19
C ALA A 47 -16.02 20.38 -1.17
N HIS A 48 -15.30 20.66 -0.08
CA HIS A 48 -14.41 21.82 0.02
C HIS A 48 -13.30 21.75 -1.04
N LEU A 49 -12.64 20.60 -1.20
CA LEU A 49 -11.60 20.41 -2.23
C LEU A 49 -12.16 20.61 -3.64
N GLN A 50 -13.33 20.07 -3.96
CA GLN A 50 -13.93 20.29 -5.28
C GLN A 50 -14.26 21.78 -5.54
N ALA A 51 -14.78 22.49 -4.54
CA ALA A 51 -15.14 23.90 -4.66
C ALA A 51 -13.93 24.84 -4.82
N THR A 52 -12.76 24.44 -4.29
CA THR A 52 -11.55 25.26 -4.24
C THR A 52 -10.51 24.90 -5.32
N GLY A 53 -10.86 24.02 -6.27
CA GLY A 53 -9.97 23.63 -7.36
C GLY A 53 -9.02 22.48 -7.00
N HIS A 54 -9.47 21.56 -6.16
CA HIS A 54 -8.79 20.33 -5.73
C HIS A 54 -7.48 20.60 -4.99
N LEU A 55 -6.34 20.55 -5.68
CA LEU A 55 -5.02 20.77 -5.08
C LEU A 55 -4.84 22.20 -4.57
N ALA A 56 -5.51 23.19 -5.17
CA ALA A 56 -5.46 24.56 -4.68
C ALA A 56 -6.15 24.74 -3.32
N GLY A 57 -7.12 23.88 -2.99
CA GLY A 57 -7.81 23.85 -1.70
C GLY A 57 -6.93 23.43 -0.53
N LEU A 58 -5.82 22.72 -0.80
CA LEU A 58 -4.86 22.30 0.22
C LEU A 58 -4.07 23.45 0.85
N ARG A 59 -4.28 24.70 0.38
CA ARG A 59 -3.73 25.90 1.01
C ARG A 59 -4.49 26.32 2.26
N ASP A 60 -5.72 25.86 2.43
CA ASP A 60 -6.51 26.06 3.63
C ASP A 60 -6.32 24.86 4.56
N ASP A 61 -5.73 25.08 5.73
CA ASP A 61 -5.52 24.02 6.72
C ASP A 61 -6.71 23.87 7.69
N SER A 62 -7.72 24.76 7.63
CA SER A 62 -8.80 24.83 8.61
C SER A 62 -9.96 23.86 8.35
N PHE A 63 -10.09 23.36 7.12
CA PHE A 63 -11.23 22.53 6.72
C PHE A 63 -11.12 21.07 7.18
N SER A 64 -9.92 20.61 7.56
CA SER A 64 -9.67 19.21 7.93
C SER A 64 -8.76 19.08 9.14
N ASN A 65 -8.85 17.94 9.83
CA ASN A 65 -7.99 17.59 10.96
C ASN A 65 -7.08 16.40 10.63
N TYR A 66 -6.85 16.14 9.34
CA TYR A 66 -6.14 14.97 8.85
C TYR A 66 -4.76 15.34 8.29
N ASN A 67 -3.90 14.33 8.08
CA ASN A 67 -2.56 14.57 7.55
C ASN A 67 -2.59 15.05 6.07
N THR A 68 -1.68 15.96 5.73
CA THR A 68 -1.56 16.52 4.37
C THR A 68 -1.42 15.47 3.27
N PRO A 69 -0.62 14.38 3.44
CA PRO A 69 -0.48 13.37 2.38
C PRO A 69 -1.80 12.71 1.96
N TYR A 70 -2.70 12.45 2.91
CA TYR A 70 -4.01 11.88 2.58
C TYR A 70 -4.92 12.89 1.89
N LEU A 71 -4.89 14.17 2.31
CA LEU A 71 -5.65 15.23 1.64
C LEU A 71 -5.20 15.41 0.19
N VAL A 72 -3.89 15.26 -0.09
CA VAL A 72 -3.38 15.22 -1.47
C VAL A 72 -3.99 14.07 -2.25
N LEU A 73 -4.07 12.86 -1.67
CA LEU A 73 -4.73 11.72 -2.34
C LEU A 73 -6.21 12.01 -2.62
N LEU A 74 -6.94 12.59 -1.66
CA LEU A 74 -8.33 12.98 -1.84
C LEU A 74 -8.50 14.03 -2.94
N ALA A 75 -7.65 15.06 -2.95
CA ALA A 75 -7.66 16.09 -3.97
C ALA A 75 -7.37 15.52 -5.37
N LEU A 76 -6.41 14.59 -5.47
CA LEU A 76 -6.10 13.89 -6.72
C LEU A 76 -7.28 13.01 -7.18
N ALA A 77 -7.92 12.31 -6.25
CA ALA A 77 -9.12 11.52 -6.54
C ALA A 77 -10.32 12.40 -6.94
N GLY A 78 -10.32 13.67 -6.54
CA GLY A 78 -11.28 14.70 -6.96
C GLY A 78 -11.31 14.99 -8.46
N TYR A 79 -10.21 14.76 -9.18
CA TYR A 79 -10.17 14.97 -10.63
C TYR A 79 -10.91 13.88 -11.43
N LEU A 80 -11.27 12.75 -10.79
CA LEU A 80 -12.02 11.70 -11.46
C LEU A 80 -13.53 12.04 -11.44
N PRO A 81 -14.26 11.79 -12.54
CA PRO A 81 -15.70 12.05 -12.62
C PRO A 81 -16.51 10.94 -11.90
N VAL A 82 -16.24 10.73 -10.61
CA VAL A 82 -16.88 9.71 -9.77
C VAL A 82 -17.44 10.34 -8.50
N SER A 83 -18.33 9.63 -7.81
CA SER A 83 -18.85 10.12 -6.53
C SER A 83 -17.74 10.19 -5.47
N ALA A 84 -17.85 11.13 -4.52
CA ALA A 84 -16.90 11.26 -3.41
C ALA A 84 -16.73 9.94 -2.63
N LEU A 85 -17.82 9.20 -2.45
CA LEU A 85 -17.81 7.90 -1.78
C LEU A 85 -16.99 6.87 -2.55
N ALA A 86 -17.22 6.76 -3.86
CA ALA A 86 -16.46 5.86 -4.72
C ALA A 86 -14.98 6.25 -4.79
N ALA A 87 -14.66 7.55 -4.84
CA ALA A 87 -13.29 8.06 -4.83
C ALA A 87 -12.53 7.66 -3.55
N VAL A 88 -13.14 7.90 -2.37
CA VAL A 88 -12.55 7.54 -1.08
C VAL A 88 -12.32 6.03 -0.98
N LYS A 89 -13.33 5.23 -1.34
CA LYS A 89 -13.20 3.77 -1.32
C LYS A 89 -12.18 3.24 -2.32
N ALA A 90 -12.09 3.84 -3.50
CA ALA A 90 -11.09 3.47 -4.50
C ALA A 90 -9.66 3.68 -3.97
N ILE A 91 -9.41 4.77 -3.23
CA ILE A 91 -8.13 4.99 -2.55
C ILE A 91 -7.86 3.85 -1.57
N SER A 92 -8.80 3.56 -0.66
CA SER A 92 -8.64 2.49 0.33
C SER A 92 -8.41 1.11 -0.31
N ILE A 93 -9.18 0.76 -1.35
CA ILE A 93 -9.02 -0.49 -2.11
C ILE A 93 -7.64 -0.54 -2.78
N GLY A 94 -7.16 0.57 -3.34
CA GLY A 94 -5.83 0.66 -3.94
C GLY A 94 -4.71 0.34 -2.93
N PHE A 95 -4.83 0.84 -1.70
CA PHE A 95 -3.88 0.54 -0.65
C PHE A 95 -4.00 -0.89 -0.11
N ASP A 96 -5.18 -1.50 -0.10
CA ASP A 96 -5.30 -2.95 0.19
C ASP A 96 -4.52 -3.80 -0.80
N LEU A 97 -4.61 -3.47 -2.09
CA LEU A 97 -3.86 -4.17 -3.14
C LEU A 97 -2.36 -3.96 -2.99
N LEU A 98 -1.94 -2.74 -2.65
CA LEU A 98 -0.53 -2.43 -2.40
C LEU A 98 0.00 -3.12 -1.14
N LEU A 99 -0.81 -3.23 -0.09
CA LEU A 99 -0.52 -3.99 1.13
C LEU A 99 -0.32 -5.47 0.81
N ALA A 100 -1.27 -6.08 0.10
CA ALA A 100 -1.20 -7.48 -0.32
C ALA A 100 0.02 -7.72 -1.21
N TRP A 101 0.31 -6.81 -2.13
CA TRP A 101 1.53 -6.85 -2.94
C TRP A 101 2.78 -6.78 -2.06
N ALA A 102 2.90 -5.83 -1.14
CA ALA A 102 4.06 -5.70 -0.26
C ALA A 102 4.28 -6.99 0.57
N GLY A 103 3.22 -7.55 1.15
CA GLY A 103 3.26 -8.84 1.85
C GLY A 103 3.74 -9.99 0.97
N SER A 104 3.23 -10.09 -0.27
CA SER A 104 3.68 -11.08 -1.25
C SER A 104 5.16 -10.95 -1.59
N ARG A 105 5.67 -9.71 -1.69
CA ARG A 105 7.09 -9.45 -1.98
C ARG A 105 7.98 -9.86 -0.84
N ILE A 106 7.59 -9.63 0.41
CA ILE A 106 8.32 -10.09 1.59
C ILE A 106 8.45 -11.61 1.56
N VAL A 107 7.34 -12.33 1.36
CA VAL A 107 7.36 -13.80 1.29
C VAL A 107 8.21 -14.30 0.12
N ALA A 108 8.18 -13.62 -1.02
CA ALA A 108 9.03 -13.96 -2.17
C ALA A 108 10.53 -13.80 -1.89
N ARG A 109 10.94 -12.87 -1.01
CA ARG A 109 12.35 -12.75 -0.58
C ARG A 109 12.75 -13.80 0.43
N LEU A 110 11.84 -14.16 1.34
CA LEU A 110 12.09 -15.18 2.36
C LEU A 110 12.07 -16.61 1.79
N ARG A 111 11.31 -16.84 0.70
CA ARG A 111 11.13 -18.17 0.07
C ARG A 111 11.43 -18.13 -1.44
N PRO A 112 12.68 -17.83 -1.86
CA PRO A 112 13.01 -17.61 -3.27
C PRO A 112 12.87 -18.87 -4.14
N ALA A 113 12.95 -20.07 -3.53
CA ALA A 113 12.82 -21.35 -4.21
C ALA A 113 11.36 -21.76 -4.50
N SER A 114 10.36 -21.04 -3.99
CA SER A 114 8.95 -21.42 -4.09
C SER A 114 8.12 -20.29 -4.70
N ALA A 115 7.43 -20.56 -5.81
CA ALA A 115 6.65 -19.54 -6.50
C ALA A 115 5.22 -19.33 -5.95
N TRP A 116 4.65 -20.33 -5.28
CA TRP A 116 3.27 -20.30 -4.77
C TRP A 116 3.08 -19.61 -3.40
N PRO A 117 3.99 -19.72 -2.42
CA PRO A 117 3.82 -19.04 -1.14
C PRO A 117 3.59 -17.51 -1.23
N PRO A 118 4.25 -16.76 -2.14
CA PRO A 118 3.93 -15.35 -2.36
C PRO A 118 2.48 -15.11 -2.81
N VAL A 119 1.93 -15.98 -3.66
CA VAL A 119 0.53 -15.91 -4.11
C VAL A 119 -0.43 -16.18 -2.95
N GLY A 120 -0.12 -17.17 -2.12
CA GLY A 120 -0.89 -17.45 -0.90
C GLY A 120 -0.88 -16.27 0.08
N ALA A 121 0.27 -15.60 0.25
CA ALA A 121 0.37 -14.41 1.09
C ALA A 121 -0.47 -13.24 0.53
N PHE A 122 -0.44 -13.03 -0.79
CA PHE A 122 -1.29 -12.05 -1.45
C PHE A 122 -2.78 -12.31 -1.22
N ALA A 123 -3.21 -13.56 -1.44
CA ALA A 123 -4.59 -13.98 -1.23
C ALA A 123 -5.03 -13.80 0.23
N LEU A 124 -4.19 -14.23 1.17
CA LEU A 124 -4.49 -14.14 2.60
C LEU A 124 -4.67 -12.70 3.06
N VAL A 125 -3.76 -11.79 2.67
CA VAL A 125 -3.87 -10.38 3.05
C VAL A 125 -5.13 -9.75 2.46
N LEU A 126 -5.46 -10.04 1.20
CA LEU A 126 -6.63 -9.47 0.54
C LEU A 126 -7.97 -10.03 1.09
N ALA A 127 -7.94 -11.26 1.59
CA ALA A 127 -9.10 -11.96 2.17
C ALA A 127 -9.24 -11.77 3.68
N LEU A 128 -8.30 -11.12 4.36
CA LEU A 128 -8.43 -10.81 5.78
C LEU A 128 -9.73 -10.00 6.01
N PRO A 129 -10.64 -10.46 6.89
CA PRO A 129 -11.92 -9.79 7.11
C PRO A 129 -11.75 -8.33 7.51
N THR A 130 -10.74 -8.04 8.34
CA THR A 130 -10.41 -6.68 8.76
C THR A 130 -10.02 -5.79 7.58
N VAL A 131 -9.17 -6.28 6.68
CA VAL A 131 -8.72 -5.54 5.47
C VAL A 131 -9.89 -5.33 4.51
N ALA A 132 -10.70 -6.37 4.27
CA ALA A 132 -11.85 -6.29 3.36
C ALA A 132 -12.95 -5.35 3.86
N MET A 133 -13.26 -5.38 5.16
CA MET A 133 -14.25 -4.48 5.76
C MET A 133 -13.74 -3.03 5.85
N ASN A 134 -12.44 -2.85 6.13
CA ASN A 134 -11.80 -1.53 6.22
C ASN A 134 -12.02 -0.69 4.95
N SER A 135 -11.71 -1.26 3.79
CA SER A 135 -11.82 -0.55 2.52
C SER A 135 -13.21 -0.66 1.88
N GLY A 136 -13.85 -1.83 1.92
CA GLY A 136 -15.13 -2.06 1.25
C GLY A 136 -16.32 -1.42 1.98
N VAL A 137 -16.42 -1.65 3.28
CA VAL A 137 -17.55 -1.16 4.09
C VAL A 137 -17.25 0.26 4.56
N TRP A 138 -16.16 0.47 5.28
CA TRP A 138 -15.94 1.74 5.98
C TRP A 138 -15.26 2.82 5.15
N GLY A 139 -14.49 2.46 4.14
CA GLY A 139 -13.68 3.41 3.36
C GLY A 139 -12.58 4.07 4.19
N GLN A 140 -12.04 3.34 5.16
CA GLN A 140 -11.02 3.81 6.09
C GLN A 140 -9.60 3.68 5.52
N CYS A 141 -8.64 4.31 6.17
CA CYS A 141 -7.29 4.56 5.66
C CYS A 141 -6.19 3.74 6.37
N ASP A 142 -6.55 2.78 7.23
CA ASP A 142 -5.58 1.97 8.00
C ASP A 142 -4.60 1.20 7.09
N SER A 143 -5.08 0.74 5.94
CA SER A 143 -4.27 0.04 4.94
C SER A 143 -3.13 0.91 4.38
N ILE A 144 -3.24 2.25 4.42
CA ILE A 144 -2.17 3.17 4.01
C ILE A 144 -0.98 3.01 4.95
N TYR A 145 -1.21 3.15 6.25
CA TYR A 145 -0.17 3.03 7.27
C TYR A 145 0.45 1.63 7.26
N ALA A 146 -0.39 0.60 7.23
CA ALA A 146 0.06 -0.80 7.17
C ALA A 146 0.95 -1.06 5.93
N THR A 147 0.59 -0.47 4.78
CA THR A 147 1.37 -0.60 3.55
C THR A 147 2.77 -0.03 3.73
N PHE A 148 2.89 1.21 4.23
CA PHE A 148 4.20 1.83 4.44
C PHE A 148 5.04 1.07 5.47
N CYS A 149 4.42 0.52 6.52
CA CYS A 149 5.11 -0.37 7.44
C CYS A 149 5.68 -1.62 6.74
N LEU A 150 4.89 -2.30 5.90
CA LEU A 150 5.37 -3.47 5.14
C LEU A 150 6.44 -3.10 4.11
N LEU A 151 6.34 -1.95 3.46
CA LEU A 151 7.38 -1.46 2.54
C LEU A 151 8.69 -1.19 3.29
N ALA A 152 8.63 -0.63 4.49
CA ALA A 152 9.82 -0.44 5.34
C ALA A 152 10.45 -1.79 5.72
N VAL A 153 9.64 -2.79 6.10
CA VAL A 153 10.12 -4.15 6.37
C VAL A 153 10.75 -4.77 5.12
N LEU A 154 10.13 -4.61 3.95
CA LEU A 154 10.67 -5.10 2.68
C LEU A 154 12.02 -4.46 2.35
N ALA A 155 12.18 -3.15 2.57
CA ALA A 155 13.45 -2.46 2.37
C ALA A 155 14.55 -2.97 3.31
N LEU A 156 14.19 -3.31 4.56
CA LEU A 156 15.08 -3.92 5.53
C LEU A 156 15.51 -5.34 5.10
N VAL A 157 14.56 -6.17 4.67
CA VAL A 157 14.82 -7.52 4.13
C VAL A 157 15.74 -7.47 2.92
N ASP A 158 15.58 -6.45 2.07
CA ASP A 158 16.41 -6.26 0.87
C ASP A 158 17.84 -5.79 1.17
N ARG A 159 18.19 -5.56 2.44
CA ARG A 159 19.45 -4.93 2.87
C ARG A 159 19.75 -3.66 2.06
N ARG A 160 18.69 -2.95 1.68
CA ARG A 160 18.74 -1.61 1.10
C ARG A 160 18.24 -0.63 2.16
N PRO A 161 19.01 -0.41 3.25
CA PRO A 161 18.61 0.48 4.33
C PRO A 161 18.61 1.95 3.91
N TRP A 162 18.90 2.27 2.64
CA TRP A 162 18.74 3.59 2.04
C TRP A 162 17.39 3.77 1.33
N ALA A 163 16.63 2.70 1.08
CA ALA A 163 15.26 2.77 0.58
C ALA A 163 14.23 2.97 1.72
N ALA A 164 14.61 2.68 2.97
CA ALA A 164 13.81 3.00 4.16
C ALA A 164 13.85 4.51 4.53
N PRO A 165 14.97 5.23 4.40
CA PRO A 165 15.10 6.67 4.66
C PRO A 165 15.14 7.51 3.37
N ALA A 166 14.85 6.96 2.19
CA ALA A 166 14.62 7.78 1.00
C ALA A 166 13.39 8.71 1.16
N TRP A 167 12.60 8.48 2.22
CA TRP A 167 11.56 9.38 2.72
C TRP A 167 12.02 10.33 3.85
N TRP A 168 13.28 10.26 4.32
CA TRP A 168 13.74 10.98 5.53
C TRP A 168 15.13 11.65 5.49
N GLY A 169 15.88 11.68 4.40
CA GLY A 169 17.13 12.45 4.48
C GLY A 169 18.03 12.40 3.27
N TRP A 170 17.94 13.46 2.48
CA TRP A 170 18.89 13.78 1.44
C TRP A 170 20.19 14.33 2.05
N ARG A 171 21.13 13.46 2.47
CA ARG A 171 22.57 13.75 2.67
C ARG A 171 23.28 12.46 3.13
N SER A 172 24.40 11.98 2.61
CA SER A 172 25.37 12.46 1.63
C SER A 172 26.18 11.23 1.19
N ARG A 173 26.42 11.10 -0.11
CA ARG A 173 27.23 10.04 -0.71
C ARG A 173 28.51 10.64 -1.29
N SER A 174 29.65 10.36 -0.67
CA SER A 174 30.98 10.30 -1.28
C SER A 174 31.89 9.63 -0.22
N SER A 175 32.76 8.67 -0.49
CA SER A 175 33.31 8.12 -1.72
C SER A 175 33.83 6.69 -1.41
N SER A 176 33.68 5.78 -2.37
CA SER A 176 34.60 4.66 -2.70
C SER A 176 35.51 4.04 -1.62
N ARG A 177 35.21 2.82 -1.14
CA ARG A 177 35.92 1.54 -1.43
C ARG A 177 35.51 0.41 -0.46
N PRO A 178 35.71 -0.87 -0.84
CA PRO A 178 35.08 -2.04 -0.21
C PRO A 178 35.93 -2.69 0.91
N CYS A 179 35.25 -3.56 1.66
CA CYS A 179 35.78 -4.62 2.53
C CYS A 179 36.09 -4.28 4.01
N SER A 180 35.81 -5.30 4.82
CA SER A 180 36.11 -5.50 6.25
C SER A 180 35.27 -4.70 7.26
N CYS A 181 34.38 -5.41 7.94
CA CYS A 181 34.18 -5.37 9.40
C CYS A 181 32.99 -6.29 9.78
N CYS A 182 33.21 -7.60 9.64
CA CYS A 182 32.78 -8.52 10.70
C CYS A 182 33.90 -8.50 11.74
N PRO A 183 33.55 -8.39 13.04
CA PRO A 183 34.17 -9.30 13.97
C PRO A 183 33.11 -10.02 14.82
N CYS A 184 33.25 -11.35 14.80
CA CYS A 184 33.25 -12.21 15.98
C CYS A 184 31.96 -12.29 16.81
N TRP A 185 31.12 -13.28 16.51
CA TRP A 185 30.31 -13.97 17.52
C TRP A 185 30.49 -15.48 17.34
N SER A 186 31.56 -16.02 17.93
CA SER A 186 31.66 -17.44 18.28
C SER A 186 32.74 -17.65 19.33
N ARG A 187 32.35 -18.28 20.45
CA ARG A 187 33.12 -18.73 21.64
C ARG A 187 33.07 -17.78 22.86
N CYS A 188 32.05 -18.00 23.69
CA CYS A 188 32.18 -18.48 25.07
C CYS A 188 31.08 -19.52 25.29
#